data_AF-A0A7K5FQ73-F1
#
_entry.id   AF-A0A7K5FQ73-F1
#
_cell.length_a   1.000
_cell.length_b   1.000
_cell.length_c   1.000
_cell.angle_alpha   90.00
_cell.angle_beta   90.00
_cell.angle_gamma   90.00
#
_symmetry.space_group_name_H-M   'P 1'
#
loop_
_entity.id
_entity.type
_entity.pdbx_description
1 polymer ?
#
loop_
_entity_poly.entity_id
_entity_poly.type
_entity_poly.pdbx_seq_one_letter_code
_entity_poly.pdbx_strand_id
1 'polypeptide(L)' 'MKILYLLFSLLFLALQVSPGLSSPRREMFLCRKGTCYYGQCPIHLVRTGSCFGFRSCCK' A
#
# COMPACT_ATOMS: atom_id res chain seq x y z
N MET A 1 26.31 5.15 -26.45
CA MET A 1 26.33 4.82 -25.00
C MET A 1 25.44 5.70 -24.12
N LYS A 2 25.10 6.96 -24.48
CA LYS A 2 24.37 7.89 -23.60
C LYS A 2 22.84 7.72 -23.59
N ILE A 3 22.26 7.19 -24.67
CA ILE A 3 20.81 7.00 -24.83
C ILE A 3 20.25 5.94 -23.88
N LEU A 4 21.00 4.86 -23.62
CA LEU A 4 20.56 3.79 -22.72
C LEU A 4 20.36 4.32 -21.29
N TYR A 5 21.25 5.21 -20.83
CA TYR A 5 21.13 5.86 -19.52
C TYR A 5 19.93 6.81 -19.44
N LEU A 6 19.64 7.56 -20.51
CA LEU A 6 18.47 8.45 -20.54
C LEU A 6 17.16 7.65 -20.45
N LEU A 7 17.07 6.54 -21.19
CA LEU A 7 15.91 5.64 -21.14
C LEU A 7 15.74 5.04 -19.74
N PHE A 8 16.83 4.60 -19.11
CA PHE A 8 16.81 4.04 -17.76
C PHE A 8 16.35 5.08 -16.72
N SER A 9 16.86 6.31 -16.79
CA SER A 9 16.43 7.41 -15.91
C SER A 9 14.94 7.73 -16.06
N LEU A 10 14.41 7.76 -17.28
CA LEU A 10 12.98 7.97 -17.54
C LEU A 10 12.13 6.82 -16.99
N LEU A 11 12.59 5.58 -17.13
CA LEU A 11 11.92 4.39 -16.61
C LEU A 11 11.79 4.44 -15.09
N PHE A 12 12.88 4.79 -14.38
CA PHE A 12 12.89 4.94 -12.92
C PHE A 12 12.03 6.11 -12.44
N LEU A 13 11.97 7.20 -13.21
CA LEU A 13 11.10 8.32 -12.91
C LEU A 13 9.63 7.90 -13.04
N ALA A 14 9.25 7.18 -14.10
CA ALA A 14 7.89 6.66 -14.29
C ALA A 14 7.48 5.63 -13.23
N LEU A 15 8.41 4.77 -12.80
CA LEU A 15 8.16 3.80 -11.72
C LEU A 15 7.94 4.48 -10.37
N GLN A 16 8.71 5.53 -10.04
CA GLN A 16 8.54 6.27 -8.77
C GLN A 16 7.28 7.14 -8.76
N VAL A 17 6.91 7.71 -9.91
CA VAL A 17 5.67 8.51 -10.07
C VAL A 17 4.42 7.63 -9.98
N SER A 18 4.55 6.31 -10.13
CA SER A 18 3.51 5.35 -9.75
C SER A 18 3.59 5.12 -8.24
N PRO A 19 2.81 5.83 -7.38
CA PRO A 19 2.91 5.72 -5.92
C PRO A 19 2.24 4.42 -5.43
N GLY A 20 2.11 3.42 -6.31
CA GLY A 20 1.04 2.44 -6.32
C GLY A 20 1.40 1.10 -5.69
N LEU A 21 2.65 0.87 -5.29
CA LEU A 21 3.06 -0.43 -4.75
C LEU A 21 3.39 -0.43 -3.26
N SER A 22 3.62 0.73 -2.64
CA SER A 22 3.97 0.81 -1.21
C SER A 22 3.30 1.97 -0.45
N SER A 23 2.32 2.65 -1.05
CA SER A 23 1.59 3.70 -0.34
C SER A 23 0.43 3.10 0.47
N PRO A 24 0.47 3.11 1.81
CA PRO A 24 -0.66 2.71 2.67
C PRO A 24 -1.92 3.55 2.45
N ARG A 25 -1.84 4.61 1.63
CA ARG A 25 -2.94 5.51 1.27
C ARG A 25 -4.05 4.84 0.47
N ARG A 26 -3.78 3.76 -0.28
CA ARG A 26 -4.83 2.99 -0.99
C ARG A 26 -5.65 2.09 -0.06
N GLU A 27 -5.07 1.58 1.02
CA GLU A 27 -5.79 0.76 2.01
C GLU A 27 -6.82 1.56 2.81
N MET A 28 -6.57 2.87 2.95
CA MET A 28 -7.43 3.81 3.64
C MET A 28 -8.83 3.92 3.00
N PHE A 29 -8.98 3.55 1.72
CA PHE A 29 -10.29 3.56 1.04
C PHE A 29 -11.18 2.36 1.37
N LEU A 30 -10.61 1.19 1.70
CA LEU A 30 -11.37 0.02 2.13
C LEU A 30 -11.57 0.03 3.65
N CYS A 31 -10.54 0.42 4.39
CA CYS A 31 -10.60 0.54 5.85
C CYS A 31 -11.04 1.96 6.26
N ARG A 32 -12.19 2.46 5.75
CA ARG A 32 -12.61 3.88 5.84
C ARG A 32 -12.69 4.47 7.27
N LYS A 33 -12.85 3.63 8.30
CA LYS A 33 -12.92 4.05 9.72
C LYS A 33 -12.25 3.05 10.66
N GLY A 34 -11.40 2.18 10.13
CA GLY A 34 -10.70 1.16 10.89
C GLY A 34 -9.20 1.40 10.90
N THR A 35 -8.49 0.59 11.67
CA THR A 35 -7.03 0.54 11.72
C THR A 35 -6.56 -0.81 11.19
N CYS A 36 -5.51 -0.79 10.38
CA CYS A 36 -4.93 -2.01 9.82
C CYS A 36 -3.94 -2.63 10.82
N TYR A 37 -4.22 -3.84 11.28
CA TYR A 37 -3.33 -4.62 12.14
C TYR A 37 -2.73 -5.79 11.38
N TYR A 38 -1.52 -6.20 11.75
CA TYR A 38 -0.92 -7.41 11.19
C TYR A 38 -1.53 -8.65 11.84
N GLY A 39 -2.00 -9.62 11.05
CA GLY A 39 -2.63 -10.82 11.59
C GLY A 39 -4.06 -10.59 12.11
N GLN A 40 -4.32 -10.97 13.36
CA GLN A 40 -5.64 -10.87 13.99
C GLN A 40 -5.88 -9.48 14.61
N CYS A 41 -7.15 -9.11 14.72
CA CYS A 41 -7.54 -7.89 15.42
C CYS A 41 -7.33 -8.02 16.93
N PRO A 42 -7.01 -6.92 17.63
CA PRO A 42 -7.06 -6.87 19.08
C PRO A 42 -8.43 -7.29 19.61
N ILE A 43 -8.48 -7.87 20.82
CA ILE A 43 -9.70 -8.46 21.42
C ILE A 43 -10.86 -7.45 21.54
N HIS A 44 -10.54 -6.16 21.67
CA HIS A 44 -11.51 -5.07 21.79
C HIS A 44 -11.96 -4.48 20.45
N LEU A 45 -11.47 -5.00 19.31
CA LEU A 45 -11.81 -4.54 17.97
C LEU A 45 -12.36 -5.70 17.13
N VAL A 46 -13.27 -5.39 16.22
CA VAL A 46 -13.90 -6.37 15.32
C VAL A 46 -13.23 -6.32 13.96
N ARG A 47 -12.97 -7.50 13.37
CA ARG A 47 -12.48 -7.60 11.99
C ARG A 47 -13.58 -7.17 11.03
N THR A 48 -13.36 -6.07 10.33
CA THR A 48 -14.31 -5.50 9.36
C THR A 48 -13.86 -5.69 7.90
N GLY A 49 -12.61 -6.10 7.69
CA GLY A 49 -12.09 -6.40 6.36
C GLY A 49 -10.62 -6.81 6.37
N SER A 50 -9.98 -6.63 5.23
CA SER A 50 -8.54 -6.85 5.05
C SER A 50 -7.88 -5.60 4.46
N CYS A 51 -6.64 -5.39 4.84
CA CYS A 51 -5.73 -4.42 4.23
C CYS A 51 -4.75 -5.19 3.31
N PHE A 52 -3.80 -4.53 2.64
CA PHE A 52 -2.86 -5.17 1.72
C PHE A 52 -1.96 -6.16 2.46
N GLY A 53 -1.69 -7.30 1.80
CA GLY A 53 -0.91 -8.39 2.37
C GLY A 53 -1.65 -9.13 3.50
N PHE A 54 -0.93 -9.47 4.57
CA PHE A 54 -1.44 -10.24 5.71
C PHE A 54 -2.02 -9.36 6.84
N ARG A 55 -2.56 -8.19 6.47
CA ARG A 55 -3.11 -7.22 7.42
C ARG A 55 -4.63 -7.27 7.44
N SER A 56 -5.21 -7.21 8.63
CA SER A 56 -6.66 -7.14 8.85
C SER A 56 -7.10 -5.72 9.15
N CYS A 57 -8.23 -5.29 8.59
CA CYS A 57 -8.87 -4.04 8.96
C CYS A 57 -9.75 -4.28 10.20
N CYS A 58 -9.47 -3.55 11.28
CA CYS A 58 -10.13 -3.70 12.58
C CYS A 58 -10.78 -2.39 12.99
N LYS A 59 -12.00 -2.46 13.52
CA LYS A 59 -12.76 -1.30 14.01
C LYS A 59 -13.47 -1.63 15.31
#